data_AF-A0A357D711-F1
#
_entry.id   AF-A0A357D711-F1
#
_cell.length_a   1.000
_cell.length_b   1.000
_cell.length_c   1.000
_cell.angle_alpha   90.00
_cell.angle_beta   90.00
_cell.angle_gamma   90.00
#
_symmetry.space_group_name_H-M   'P 1'
#
loop_
_entity.id
_entity.type
_entity.pdbx_description
1 polymer ?
#
loop_
_entity_poly.entity_id
_entity_poly.type
_entity_poly.pdbx_seq_one_letter_code
_entity_poly.pdbx_strand_id
1 'polypeptide(L)' 'YPAHEWEIVEERFQVENNLRNETVFSLGNGYLGMRGNFEEGYNGPAGT' A
#
# COMPACT_ATOMS: atom_id res chain seq x y z
N TYR A 1 -15.57 -7.49 -8.25
CA TYR A 1 -14.41 -7.70 -9.13
C TYR A 1 -13.56 -8.77 -8.49
N PRO A 2 -13.18 -9.79 -9.27
CA PRO A 2 -13.01 -11.15 -8.77
C PRO A 2 -11.90 -11.22 -7.72
N ALA A 3 -12.12 -12.00 -6.67
CA ALA A 3 -11.09 -12.27 -5.70
C ALA A 3 -9.96 -13.06 -6.39
N HIS A 4 -8.73 -12.60 -6.21
CA HIS A 4 -7.55 -13.36 -6.59
C HIS A 4 -7.21 -14.31 -5.42
N GLU A 5 -6.96 -15.59 -5.71
CA GLU A 5 -6.76 -16.60 -4.64
C GLU A 5 -5.50 -16.34 -3.82
N TRP A 6 -4.46 -15.78 -4.44
CA TRP A 6 -3.13 -15.61 -3.85
C TRP A 6 -2.59 -14.19 -3.91
N GLU A 7 -3.40 -13.25 -4.37
CA GLU A 7 -2.95 -11.88 -4.65
C GLU A 7 -3.90 -10.87 -4.01
N ILE A 8 -3.33 -9.77 -3.53
CA ILE A 8 -4.08 -8.56 -3.20
C ILE A 8 -3.71 -7.56 -4.29
N VAL A 9 -4.71 -7.08 -5.02
CA VAL A 9 -4.49 -6.20 -6.18
C VAL A 9 -5.27 -4.91 -5.98
N GLU A 10 -4.57 -3.78 -6.10
CA GLU A 10 -5.20 -2.47 -6.30
C GLU A 10 -5.18 -2.16 -7.80
N GLU A 11 -6.35 -2.15 -8.44
CA GLU A 11 -6.43 -1.89 -9.89
C GLU A 11 -6.25 -0.41 -10.25
N ARG A 12 -6.45 0.50 -9.28
CA ARG A 12 -6.38 1.95 -9.47
C ARG A 12 -5.95 2.63 -8.19
N PHE A 13 -4.98 3.53 -8.33
CA PHE A 13 -4.53 4.36 -7.23
C PHE A 13 -5.62 5.35 -6.80
N GLN A 14 -5.96 5.33 -5.50
CA GLN A 14 -6.88 6.28 -4.87
C GLN A 14 -6.19 6.91 -3.65
N VAL A 15 -5.96 8.22 -3.70
CA VAL A 15 -5.20 8.97 -2.69
C VAL A 15 -5.79 8.79 -1.29
N GLU A 16 -7.11 8.75 -1.19
CA GLU A 16 -7.85 8.60 0.06
C GLU A 16 -7.56 7.27 0.75
N ASN A 17 -7.21 6.23 -0.03
CA ASN A 17 -6.92 4.90 0.48
C ASN A 17 -5.43 4.67 0.75
N ASN A 18 -4.55 5.52 0.22
CA ASN A 18 -3.10 5.29 0.23
C ASN A 18 -2.55 4.96 1.63
N LEU A 19 -2.91 5.76 2.64
CA LEU A 19 -2.44 5.57 4.02
C LEU A 19 -2.81 4.19 4.59
N ARG A 20 -4.01 3.69 4.25
CA ARG A 20 -4.46 2.35 4.64
C ARG A 20 -3.76 1.28 3.80
N ASN A 21 -3.63 1.51 2.51
CA ASN A 21 -3.06 0.56 1.56
C ASN A 21 -1.59 0.29 1.83
N GLU A 22 -0.80 1.29 2.23
CA GLU A 22 0.58 1.10 2.72
C GLU A 22 0.68 0.06 3.85
N THR A 23 -0.36 -0.04 4.69
CA THR A 23 -0.44 -1.07 5.74
C THR A 23 -0.80 -2.44 5.15
N VAL A 24 -1.79 -2.49 4.25
CA VAL A 24 -2.24 -3.73 3.61
C VAL A 24 -1.12 -4.36 2.77
N PHE A 25 -0.35 -3.54 2.05
CA PHE A 25 0.74 -3.94 1.18
C PHE A 25 2.11 -3.97 1.88
N SER A 26 2.14 -4.03 3.22
CA SER A 26 3.39 -4.16 3.96
C SER A 26 4.06 -5.52 3.74
N LEU A 27 5.39 -5.55 3.69
CA LEU A 27 6.18 -6.77 3.60
C LEU A 27 7.05 -6.93 4.86
N GLY A 28 7.35 -8.18 5.21
CA GLY A 28 8.27 -8.46 6.31
C GLY A 28 8.70 -9.92 6.37
N ASN A 29 9.86 -10.16 6.99
CA ASN A 29 10.47 -11.49 7.12
C ASN A 29 10.67 -11.92 8.59
N GLY A 30 10.03 -11.21 9.53
CA GLY A 30 10.17 -11.43 10.98
C GLY A 30 11.35 -10.72 11.63
N TYR A 31 12.38 -10.34 10.87
CA TYR A 31 13.49 -9.51 11.35
C TYR A 31 13.29 -8.03 10.99
N LEU A 32 12.87 -7.77 9.75
CA LEU A 32 12.58 -6.45 9.23
C LEU A 32 11.21 -6.45 8.55
N GLY A 33 10.51 -5.33 8.68
CA GLY A 33 9.28 -5.05 7.97
C GLY A 33 9.30 -3.62 7.41
N MET A 34 8.69 -3.44 6.24
CA MET A 34 8.49 -2.15 5.62
C MET A 34 7.03 -2.02 5.21
N ARG A 35 6.49 -0.82 5.40
CA ARG A 35 5.19 -0.45 4.83
C ARG A 35 5.29 -0.40 3.30
N GLY A 36 4.19 -0.70 2.62
CA GLY A 36 4.07 -0.66 1.16
C GLY A 36 4.03 0.77 0.61
N ASN A 37 5.00 1.62 0.98
CA ASN A 37 5.14 2.97 0.44
C ASN A 37 5.76 2.92 -0.96
N PHE A 38 5.51 3.95 -1.76
CA PHE A 38 6.22 4.16 -3.02
C PHE A 38 7.69 4.50 -2.77
N GLU A 39 8.60 3.81 -3.46
CA GLU A 39 10.05 4.02 -3.33
C GLU A 39 10.51 5.40 -3.83
N GLU A 40 9.79 5.98 -4.79
CA GLU A 40 10.01 7.34 -5.29
C GLU A 40 9.64 8.44 -4.27
N GLY A 41 8.96 8.05 -3.18
CA GLY A 41 8.42 8.95 -2.18
C GLY A 41 7.06 9.53 -2.58
N TYR A 42 6.19 9.69 -1.59
CA TYR A 42 4.86 10.27 -1.78
C TYR A 42 4.56 11.26 -0.66
N ASN A 43 4.24 12.50 -1.03
CA ASN A 43 4.05 13.60 -0.07
C ASN A 43 2.62 13.67 0.51
N GLY A 44 1.72 12.78 0.08
CA GLY A 44 0.33 12.85 0.50
C GLY A 44 -0.45 14.00 -0.14
N PRO A 45 -1.77 14.05 0.10
CA PRO A 45 -2.58 15.23 -0.18
C PRO A 45 -2.16 16.42 0.70
N ALA A 46 -2.43 17.65 0.23
CA ALA A 46 -2.07 18.84 0.98
C ALA A 46 -2.82 18.91 2.33
N GLY A 47 -2.07 19.05 3.43
CA GLY A 47 -2.63 19.23 4.77
C GLY A 47 -2.84 17.95 5.58
N THR A 48 -2.31 16.81 5.14
CA THR A 48 -2.12 15.60 5.95
C THR A 48 -0.76 15.54 6.60
#